data_AF-A0A323TLC4-F1
#
_entry.id   AF-A0A323TLC4-F1
#
_cell.length_a   1.000
_cell.length_b   1.000
_cell.length_c   1.000
_cell.angle_alpha   90.00
_cell.angle_beta   90.00
_cell.angle_gamma   90.00
#
_symmetry.space_group_name_H-M   'P 1'
#
loop_
_entity.id
_entity.type
_entity.pdbx_description
1 polymer ?
#
loop_
_entity_poly.entity_id
_entity_poly.type
_entity_poly.pdbx_seq_one_letter_code
_entity_poly.pdbx_strand_id
1 'polypeptide(L)'
;MWAVILIAVSVFVWSYRNEKAKRKDNQAEVGAEKIMDGYYWWNVGDLYDNENWVRMGPIDPVYYVKLTSDQQRENFRISIRCEPVENPNTYYSCHSAYEVDCVVRFLKAEYEVYGNVVVDGEYQRILEKTCDRHGNYG
;
A
#
# COMPACT_ATOMS: atom_id res chain seq x y z
N MET A 1 -45.76 32.20 -25.02
CA MET A 1 -44.29 32.12 -25.25
C MET A 1 -43.51 32.01 -23.94
N TRP A 2 -43.65 32.94 -22.99
CA TRP A 2 -43.00 32.87 -21.67
C TRP A 2 -43.32 31.61 -20.85
N ALA A 3 -44.55 31.11 -20.89
CA ALA A 3 -44.93 29.87 -20.19
C ALA A 3 -44.15 28.63 -20.69
N VAL A 4 -43.84 28.55 -21.98
CA VAL A 4 -43.08 27.43 -22.57
C VAL A 4 -41.62 27.48 -22.11
N ILE A 5 -41.05 28.69 -22.02
CA ILE A 5 -39.69 28.90 -21.51
C ILE A 5 -39.61 28.49 -20.03
N LEU A 6 -40.58 28.88 -19.20
CA LEU A 6 -40.61 28.51 -17.79
C LEU A 6 -40.75 27.00 -17.57
N ILE A 7 -41.56 26.32 -18.40
CA ILE A 7 -41.69 24.86 -18.36
C ILE A 7 -40.38 24.17 -18.81
N ALA A 8 -39.73 24.68 -19.85
CA ALA A 8 -38.45 24.11 -20.29
C ALA A 8 -37.36 24.27 -19.22
N VAL A 9 -37.29 25.43 -18.55
CA VAL A 9 -36.33 25.68 -17.47
C VAL A 9 -36.62 24.79 -16.26
N SER A 10 -37.89 24.60 -15.88
CA SER A 10 -38.23 23.75 -14.73
C SER A 10 -37.92 22.27 -14.98
N VAL A 11 -38.18 21.76 -16.19
CA VAL A 11 -37.78 20.40 -16.60
C VAL A 11 -36.25 20.24 -16.61
N PHE A 12 -35.52 21.23 -17.13
CA PHE A 12 -34.06 21.19 -17.17
C PHE A 12 -33.45 21.20 -15.75
N VAL A 13 -33.93 22.07 -14.86
CA VAL A 13 -33.50 22.13 -13.46
C VAL A 13 -33.84 20.83 -12.73
N TRP A 14 -35.03 20.26 -12.96
CA TRP A 14 -35.42 18.99 -12.35
C TRP A 14 -34.54 17.84 -12.83
N SER A 15 -34.29 17.73 -14.15
CA SER A 15 -33.41 16.71 -14.73
C SER A 15 -31.98 16.79 -14.16
N TYR A 16 -31.42 18.00 -14.10
CA TYR A 16 -30.07 18.23 -13.57
C TYR A 16 -29.97 17.87 -12.08
N ARG A 17 -30.99 18.17 -11.28
CA ARG A 17 -31.04 17.78 -9.86
C ARG A 17 -31.17 16.27 -9.70
N ASN A 18 -31.97 15.62 -10.53
CA ASN A 18 -32.20 14.18 -10.45
C ASN A 18 -30.95 13.38 -10.85
N GLU A 19 -30.19 13.84 -11.84
CA GLU A 19 -28.90 13.24 -12.20
C GLU A 19 -27.87 13.34 -11.06
N LYS A 20 -27.81 14.49 -10.36
CA LYS A 20 -26.94 14.64 -9.19
C LYS A 20 -27.36 13.75 -8.02
N ALA A 21 -28.66 13.63 -7.76
CA ALA A 21 -29.18 12.76 -6.70
C ALA A 21 -28.87 11.28 -6.96
N LYS A 22 -29.03 10.82 -8.21
CA LYS A 22 -28.70 9.44 -8.61
C LYS A 22 -27.21 9.11 -8.53
N ARG A 23 -26.32 10.10 -8.68
CA ARG A 23 -24.88 9.91 -8.48
C ARG A 23 -24.55 9.65 -7.01
N LYS A 24 -25.21 10.33 -6.07
CA LYS A 24 -24.95 10.15 -4.63
C LYS A 24 -25.35 8.77 -4.10
N ASP A 25 -26.40 8.16 -4.64
CA ASP A 25 -26.95 6.88 -4.12
C ASP A 25 -26.03 5.67 -4.35
N ASN A 26 -25.09 5.78 -5.31
CA ASN A 26 -24.10 4.73 -5.62
C ASN A 26 -22.67 5.14 -5.27
N GLN A 27 -22.48 6.28 -4.61
CA GLN A 27 -21.15 6.77 -4.25
C GLN A 27 -20.78 6.33 -2.83
N ALA A 28 -19.57 5.79 -2.68
CA ALA A 28 -18.98 5.54 -1.38
C ALA A 28 -18.84 6.86 -0.60
N GLU A 29 -19.16 6.83 0.69
CA GLU A 29 -19.03 8.00 1.56
C GLU A 29 -17.56 8.41 1.71
N VAL A 30 -17.32 9.70 1.99
CA VAL A 30 -15.99 10.17 2.38
C VAL A 30 -15.60 9.52 3.70
N GLY A 31 -14.38 8.97 3.75
CA GLY A 31 -13.92 8.11 4.85
C GLY A 31 -14.23 6.63 4.62
N ALA A 32 -14.89 6.25 3.53
CA ALA A 32 -15.02 4.84 3.17
C ALA A 32 -13.66 4.23 2.87
N GLU A 33 -13.53 2.98 3.28
CA GLU A 33 -12.31 2.19 3.16
C GLU A 33 -12.57 1.00 2.23
N LYS A 34 -11.59 0.64 1.41
CA LYS A 34 -11.64 -0.62 0.67
C LYS A 34 -10.26 -1.21 0.42
N ILE A 35 -10.25 -2.53 0.28
CA ILE A 35 -9.08 -3.31 -0.05
C ILE A 35 -9.17 -3.71 -1.52
N MET A 36 -8.21 -3.26 -2.34
CA MET A 36 -8.12 -3.63 -3.75
C MET A 36 -6.65 -3.88 -4.10
N ASP A 37 -6.38 -4.99 -4.77
CA ASP A 37 -5.04 -5.39 -5.25
C ASP A 37 -3.97 -5.48 -4.14
N GLY A 38 -4.37 -5.83 -2.91
CA GLY A 38 -3.46 -5.90 -1.75
C GLY A 38 -3.11 -4.53 -1.15
N TYR A 39 -3.73 -3.46 -1.63
CA TYR A 39 -3.58 -2.11 -1.12
C TYR A 39 -4.83 -1.64 -0.38
N TYR A 40 -4.59 -0.86 0.66
CA TYR A 40 -5.59 -0.11 1.39
C TYR A 40 -5.87 1.21 0.65
N TRP A 41 -7.13 1.41 0.29
CA TRP A 41 -7.62 2.61 -0.37
C TRP A 41 -8.56 3.35 0.57
N TRP A 42 -8.38 4.66 0.64
CA TRP A 42 -9.19 5.56 1.45
C TRP A 42 -9.89 6.57 0.55
N ASN A 43 -11.20 6.70 0.68
CA ASN A 43 -11.95 7.72 -0.06
C ASN A 43 -11.83 9.06 0.67
N VAL A 44 -11.07 9.99 0.10
CA VAL A 44 -10.93 11.35 0.66
C VAL A 44 -12.01 12.31 0.16
N GLY A 45 -12.77 11.89 -0.86
CA GLY A 45 -13.70 12.77 -1.57
C GLY A 45 -13.01 13.92 -2.31
N ASP A 46 -13.81 14.77 -2.96
CA ASP A 46 -13.39 16.07 -3.45
C ASP A 46 -14.31 17.18 -2.94
N LEU A 47 -14.07 18.43 -3.35
CA LEU A 47 -14.89 19.60 -3.00
C LEU A 47 -16.35 19.52 -3.50
N TYR A 48 -16.67 18.52 -4.33
CA TYR A 48 -17.96 18.35 -4.99
C TYR A 48 -18.65 17.02 -4.60
N ASP A 49 -18.23 16.41 -3.49
CA ASP A 49 -18.71 15.11 -3.00
C ASP A 49 -18.52 13.95 -4.00
N ASN A 50 -17.58 14.06 -4.96
CA ASN A 50 -17.25 12.91 -5.81
C ASN A 50 -16.29 11.97 -5.08
N GLU A 51 -16.36 10.68 -5.41
CA GLU A 51 -15.38 9.71 -4.94
C GLU A 51 -13.97 10.06 -5.42
N ASN A 52 -13.03 10.03 -4.49
CA ASN A 52 -11.61 10.18 -4.78
C ASN A 52 -10.83 9.20 -3.91
N TRP A 53 -10.42 8.09 -4.53
CA TRP A 53 -9.74 7.00 -3.84
C TRP A 53 -8.24 7.25 -3.85
N VAL A 54 -7.66 7.36 -2.66
CA VAL A 54 -6.22 7.51 -2.46
C VAL A 54 -5.66 6.20 -1.93
N ARG A 55 -4.58 5.73 -2.57
CA ARG A 55 -3.84 4.56 -2.12
C ARG A 55 -3.01 4.93 -0.91
N MET A 56 -3.34 4.38 0.25
CA MET A 56 -2.68 4.67 1.52
C MET A 56 -1.43 3.81 1.72
N GLY A 57 -1.45 2.59 1.19
CA GLY A 57 -0.33 1.67 1.29
C GLY A 57 -0.76 0.21 1.16
N PRO A 58 0.19 -0.71 1.04
CA PRO A 58 -0.06 -2.15 1.15
C PRO A 58 -0.60 -2.52 2.54
N ILE A 59 -1.48 -3.51 2.59
CA ILE A 59 -2.15 -3.93 3.84
C ILE A 59 -1.20 -4.67 4.77
N ASP A 60 -0.34 -5.53 4.19
CA ASP A 60 0.63 -6.32 4.93
C ASP A 60 2.06 -6.12 4.38
N PRO A 61 3.08 -6.21 5.25
CA PRO A 61 4.47 -6.33 4.81
C PRO A 61 4.61 -7.60 3.97
N VAL A 62 5.32 -7.48 2.85
CA VAL A 62 5.63 -8.63 1.98
C VAL A 62 6.87 -9.35 2.51
N TYR A 63 7.75 -8.62 3.18
CA TYR A 63 9.00 -9.13 3.72
C TYR A 63 9.25 -8.60 5.13
N TYR A 64 9.90 -9.43 5.92
CA TYR A 64 10.32 -9.11 7.29
C TYR A 64 11.83 -9.30 7.39
N VAL A 65 12.56 -8.22 7.65
CA VAL A 65 14.02 -8.21 7.75
C VAL A 65 14.43 -8.07 9.22
N LYS A 66 15.33 -8.92 9.72
CA LYS A 66 15.81 -8.84 11.10
C LYS A 66 17.30 -9.06 11.19
N LEU A 67 17.95 -8.17 11.96
CA LEU A 67 19.32 -8.33 12.39
C LEU A 67 19.37 -9.13 13.70
N THR A 68 20.20 -10.15 13.75
CA THR A 68 20.52 -10.91 14.97
C THR A 68 22.02 -10.88 15.20
N SER A 69 22.43 -10.62 16.44
CA SER A 69 23.84 -10.68 16.85
C SER A 69 24.11 -12.02 17.54
N ASP A 70 25.19 -12.69 17.14
CA ASP A 70 25.74 -13.81 17.89
C ASP A 70 26.63 -13.25 19.00
N GLN A 71 26.13 -13.32 20.25
CA GLN A 71 26.71 -12.68 21.43
C GLN A 71 28.17 -13.06 21.70
N GLN A 72 28.69 -14.14 21.08
CA GLN A 72 30.03 -14.64 21.36
C GLN A 72 31.08 -14.29 20.30
N ARG A 73 30.70 -13.79 19.12
CA ARG A 73 31.63 -13.78 17.96
C ARG A 73 31.65 -12.53 17.10
N GLU A 74 31.09 -11.41 17.55
CA GLU A 74 31.01 -10.17 16.74
C GLU A 74 30.44 -10.44 15.33
N ASN A 75 29.55 -11.44 15.23
CA ASN A 75 28.95 -11.85 13.99
C ASN A 75 27.50 -11.40 14.00
N PHE A 76 27.11 -10.68 12.96
CA PHE A 76 25.74 -10.26 12.72
C PHE A 76 25.17 -11.05 11.57
N ARG A 77 23.91 -11.46 11.70
CA ARG A 77 23.15 -12.12 10.65
C ARG A 77 21.92 -11.29 10.32
N ILE A 78 21.74 -10.97 9.05
CA ILE A 78 20.51 -10.38 8.52
C ILE A 78 19.67 -11.51 7.94
N SER A 79 18.52 -11.76 8.56
CA SER A 79 17.54 -12.76 8.13
C SER A 79 16.37 -12.07 7.42
N ILE A 80 15.87 -12.68 6.33
CA ILE A 80 14.74 -12.17 5.57
C ILE A 80 13.67 -13.25 5.50
N ARG A 81 12.43 -12.91 5.84
CA ARG A 81 11.28 -13.82 5.76
C ARG A 81 10.22 -13.24 4.85
N CYS A 82 9.65 -14.07 3.98
CA CYS A 82 8.53 -13.71 3.10
C CYS A 82 7.17 -14.10 3.69
N GLU A 83 7.16 -14.75 4.85
CA GLU A 83 5.97 -15.19 5.56
C GLU A 83 5.76 -14.31 6.80
N PRO A 84 4.50 -14.09 7.23
CA PRO A 84 4.20 -13.40 8.47
C PRO A 84 4.94 -14.01 9.66
N VAL A 85 5.41 -13.15 10.55
CA VAL A 85 6.15 -13.53 11.76
C VAL A 85 5.31 -13.28 13.00
N GLU A 86 5.44 -14.12 14.03
CA GLU A 86 4.67 -13.97 15.28
C GLU A 86 4.91 -12.64 16.01
N ASN A 87 6.13 -12.09 15.91
CA ASN A 87 6.55 -10.87 16.60
C ASN A 87 7.07 -9.82 15.60
N PRO A 88 6.18 -9.19 14.81
CA PRO A 88 6.57 -8.30 13.71
C PRO A 88 7.33 -7.06 14.19
N ASN A 89 7.08 -6.58 15.42
CA ASN A 89 7.78 -5.42 16.00
C ASN A 89 9.30 -5.63 16.19
N THR A 90 9.79 -6.87 16.04
CA THR A 90 11.23 -7.19 16.10
C THR A 90 11.90 -7.26 14.72
N TYR A 91 11.14 -6.94 13.68
CA TYR A 91 11.57 -6.96 12.28
C TYR A 91 11.31 -5.59 11.64
N TYR A 92 12.11 -5.25 10.65
CA TYR A 92 11.78 -4.22 9.68
C TYR A 92 10.79 -4.81 8.68
N SER A 93 9.60 -4.23 8.65
CA SER A 93 8.57 -4.53 7.66
C SER A 93 8.92 -3.86 6.33
N CYS A 94 8.98 -4.64 5.25
CA CYS A 94 9.27 -4.16 3.90
C CYS A 94 8.15 -4.60 2.95
N HIS A 95 7.75 -3.71 2.05
CA HIS A 95 6.66 -3.93 1.11
C HIS A 95 7.14 -4.19 -0.32
N SER A 96 8.43 -4.02 -0.57
CA SER A 96 9.04 -4.26 -1.88
C SER A 96 10.45 -4.82 -1.74
N ALA A 97 10.93 -5.48 -2.81
CA ALA A 97 12.32 -5.94 -2.88
C ALA A 97 13.30 -4.75 -2.80
N TYR A 98 12.90 -3.57 -3.30
CA TYR A 98 13.68 -2.34 -3.16
C TYR A 98 13.84 -1.91 -1.70
N GLU A 99 12.76 -1.94 -0.91
CA GLU A 99 12.84 -1.64 0.52
C GLU A 99 13.72 -2.64 1.27
N VAL A 100 13.61 -3.94 0.92
CA VAL A 100 14.51 -4.97 1.46
C VAL A 100 15.97 -4.63 1.13
N ASP A 101 16.27 -4.26 -0.13
CA ASP A 101 17.62 -3.85 -0.53
C ASP A 101 18.13 -2.65 0.27
N CYS A 102 17.32 -1.61 0.41
CA CYS A 102 17.67 -0.43 1.21
C CYS A 102 17.97 -0.79 2.66
N VAL A 103 17.10 -1.58 3.31
CA VAL A 103 17.26 -1.98 4.71
C VAL A 103 18.50 -2.86 4.89
N VAL A 104 18.72 -3.83 4.00
CA VAL A 104 19.90 -4.71 4.05
C VAL A 104 21.19 -3.90 3.89
N ARG A 105 21.24 -2.96 2.93
CA ARG A 105 22.40 -2.08 2.74
C ARG A 105 22.66 -1.18 3.94
N PHE A 106 21.61 -0.61 4.51
CA PHE A 106 21.70 0.21 5.72
C PHE A 106 22.27 -0.61 6.89
N LEU A 107 21.67 -1.76 7.19
CA LEU A 107 22.12 -2.63 8.27
C LEU A 107 23.54 -3.14 8.04
N LYS A 108 23.91 -3.45 6.79
CA LYS A 108 25.27 -3.86 6.48
C LYS A 108 26.26 -2.71 6.74
N ALA A 109 26.00 -1.52 6.18
CA ALA A 109 26.89 -0.37 6.35
C ALA A 109 27.05 0.04 7.83
N GLU A 110 25.96 -0.01 8.60
CA GLU A 110 25.97 0.35 10.03
C GLU A 110 26.70 -0.69 10.89
N TYR A 111 26.59 -1.99 10.59
CA TYR A 111 27.10 -3.05 11.46
C TYR A 111 28.42 -3.69 11.02
N GLU A 112 28.84 -3.49 9.77
CA GLU A 112 30.11 -4.01 9.25
C GLU A 112 31.32 -3.35 9.91
N VAL A 113 31.16 -2.18 10.54
CA VAL A 113 32.20 -1.55 11.36
C VAL A 113 32.41 -2.23 12.72
N TYR A 114 31.41 -2.98 13.22
CA TYR A 114 31.45 -3.66 14.51
C TYR A 114 31.77 -5.15 14.41
N GLY A 115 31.80 -5.70 13.19
CA GLY A 115 32.03 -7.12 12.99
C GLY A 115 31.58 -7.61 11.62
N ASN A 116 31.57 -8.93 11.44
CA ASN A 116 31.20 -9.52 10.17
C ASN A 116 29.67 -9.62 10.03
N VAL A 117 29.13 -9.10 8.93
CA VAL A 117 27.70 -9.13 8.62
C VAL A 117 27.43 -10.16 7.53
N VAL A 118 26.68 -11.21 7.86
CA VAL A 118 26.24 -12.24 6.93
C VAL A 118 24.78 -12.02 6.56
N VAL A 119 24.52 -11.86 5.27
CA VAL A 119 23.15 -11.75 4.74
C VAL A 119 22.65 -13.13 4.35
N ASP A 120 21.38 -13.44 4.67
CA ASP A 120 20.73 -14.69 4.28
C ASP A 120 20.71 -14.90 2.76
N GLY A 121 20.77 -16.15 2.32
CA GLY A 121 20.80 -16.51 0.90
C GLY A 121 19.50 -16.15 0.16
N GLU A 122 18.39 -16.01 0.89
CA GLU A 122 17.11 -15.54 0.35
C GLU A 122 17.19 -14.11 -0.23
N TYR A 123 18.16 -13.30 0.20
CA TYR A 123 18.33 -11.94 -0.30
C TYR A 123 18.51 -11.89 -1.82
N GLN A 124 19.42 -12.71 -2.37
CA GLN A 124 19.65 -12.74 -3.81
C GLN A 124 18.41 -13.23 -4.56
N ARG A 125 17.70 -14.22 -4.01
CA ARG A 125 16.45 -14.71 -4.59
C ARG A 125 15.37 -13.64 -4.63
N ILE A 126 15.28 -12.77 -3.62
CA ILE A 126 14.31 -11.67 -3.56
C ILE A 126 14.67 -10.54 -4.53
N LEU A 127 15.96 -10.28 -4.76
CA LEU A 127 16.40 -9.29 -5.75
C LEU A 127 16.17 -9.78 -7.18
N GLU A 128 16.42 -11.07 -7.44
CA GLU A 128 16.22 -11.69 -8.75
C GLU A 128 14.76 -11.96 -9.06
N LYS A 129 13.99 -12.42 -8.07
CA LYS A 129 12.53 -12.49 -8.14
C LYS A 129 11.96 -11.18 -7.65
N THR A 130 11.88 -10.19 -8.53
CA THR A 130 10.81 -9.19 -8.36
C THR A 130 9.50 -10.00 -8.32
N CYS A 131 8.94 -10.18 -7.12
CA CYS A 131 7.90 -11.17 -6.88
C CYS A 131 6.74 -11.07 -7.89
N ASP A 132 6.64 -12.07 -8.76
CA ASP A 132 5.46 -12.42 -9.57
C ASP A 132 4.29 -12.87 -8.66
N ARG A 133 3.88 -12.03 -7.70
CA ARG A 133 2.62 -12.18 -6.95
C ARG A 133 1.53 -11.21 -7.40
N HIS A 134 1.78 -10.41 -8.44
CA HIS A 134 0.69 -10.00 -9.34
C HIS A 134 0.52 -11.08 -10.42
N GLY A 135 0.22 -12.30 -9.98
CA GLY A 135 -0.41 -13.27 -10.85
C GLY A 135 -1.70 -12.65 -11.36
N ASN A 136 -1.83 -12.57 -12.68
CA ASN A 136 -3.06 -12.43 -13.44
C ASN A 136 -4.34 -12.46 -12.59
N TYR A 137 -4.86 -11.29 -12.23
CA TYR A 137 -6.30 -11.13 -12.10
C TYR A 137 -6.78 -10.62 -13.47
N GLY A 138 -6.99 -11.59 -14.37
CA GLY A 138 -7.79 -11.38 -15.57
C GLY A 138 -9.27 -11.32 -15.23
#